data_AF-A0A9E8N0L1-F1
#
_entry.id   AF-A0A9E8N0L1-F1
#
_cell.length_a   1.000
_cell.length_b   1.000
_cell.length_c   1.000
_cell.angle_alpha   90.00
_cell.angle_beta   90.00
_cell.angle_gamma   90.00
#
_symmetry.space_group_name_H-M   'P 1'
#
loop_
_entity.id
_entity.type
_entity.pdbx_description
1 polymer ?
#
loop_
_entity_poly.entity_id
_entity_poly.type
_entity_poly.pdbx_seq_one_letter_code
_entity_poly.pdbx_strand_id
1 'polypeptide(L)'
;MKDANELHNESMDRAELALLARMRGEHEEAERLFTESLQLEMEAIEVVDQLPYVEPNYSILHCSAATLALDCNDSRLAEMLISKALAHDPPPQIADELRDLFEQVQFRRHLQLRGITLAEDELQMSLAGQGVGFGVVHSGEFLQRIDGASKIIYRIVERRQNKPFREKGRLARLIKDDYELFLSVPRAASFAVTLKLGHPSNQPKLPGIADAFEIVNEFMTLMGLVNKADFSAIESRIPDPVYRTNFVQLAKRLAPDGDNVKVVGFTSIHEGRERFVEVTRPKTKIITPEPRSVVQAELVVVRGVLRFADATHTDSGHIKIVDEESKTTHQVKVPEGMMNDIVKPLWDTTVVIKGRREGNYILLQDIIEEE
;
A
#
# COMPACT_ATOMS: atom_id res chain seq x y z
N MET A 1 -2.98 -1.73 -44.91
CA MET A 1 -2.45 -0.99 -43.75
C MET A 1 -3.66 -0.79 -42.85
N LYS A 2 -3.62 -1.29 -41.61
CA LYS A 2 -4.75 -1.17 -40.68
C LYS A 2 -4.97 0.31 -40.34
N ASP A 3 -6.22 0.71 -40.13
CA ASP A 3 -6.53 2.07 -39.65
C ASP A 3 -6.14 2.21 -38.17
N ALA A 4 -5.85 3.43 -37.71
CA ALA A 4 -5.50 3.70 -36.31
C ALA A 4 -6.58 3.22 -35.33
N ASN A 5 -7.87 3.35 -35.71
CA ASN A 5 -8.97 2.86 -34.89
C ASN A 5 -9.01 1.33 -34.80
N GLU A 6 -8.65 0.62 -35.88
CA GLU A 6 -8.59 -0.84 -35.87
C GLU A 6 -7.46 -1.33 -34.96
N LEU A 7 -6.29 -0.68 -35.03
CA LEU A 7 -5.14 -0.96 -34.17
C LEU A 7 -5.46 -0.68 -32.70
N HIS A 8 -6.12 0.44 -32.40
CA HIS A 8 -6.54 0.79 -31.05
C HIS A 8 -7.54 -0.22 -30.47
N ASN A 9 -8.55 -0.62 -31.24
CA ASN A 9 -9.52 -1.62 -30.78
C ASN A 9 -8.86 -2.98 -30.51
N GLU A 10 -7.94 -3.41 -31.38
CA GLU A 10 -7.19 -4.66 -31.17
C GLU A 10 -6.26 -4.56 -29.94
N SER A 11 -5.66 -3.38 -29.69
CA SER A 11 -4.92 -3.10 -28.46
C SER A 11 -5.81 -3.27 -27.23
N MET A 12 -7.01 -2.70 -27.23
CA MET A 12 -7.95 -2.81 -26.10
C MET A 12 -8.35 -4.25 -25.81
N ASP A 13 -8.63 -5.04 -26.86
CA ASP A 13 -8.93 -6.47 -26.70
C ASP A 13 -7.76 -7.23 -26.05
N ARG A 14 -6.51 -6.92 -26.45
CA ARG A 14 -5.30 -7.52 -25.89
C ARG A 14 -5.05 -7.09 -24.44
N ALA A 15 -5.27 -5.81 -24.12
CA ALA A 15 -5.17 -5.28 -22.78
C ALA A 15 -6.19 -5.95 -21.84
N GLU A 16 -7.43 -6.16 -22.29
CA GLU A 16 -8.45 -6.87 -21.51
C GLU A 16 -8.04 -8.33 -21.23
N LEU A 17 -7.52 -9.03 -22.24
CA LEU A 17 -6.98 -10.38 -22.06
C LEU A 17 -5.79 -10.40 -21.08
N ALA A 18 -4.91 -9.40 -21.13
CA ALA A 18 -3.79 -9.26 -20.20
C ALA A 18 -4.28 -9.10 -18.76
N LEU A 19 -5.33 -8.29 -18.55
CA LEU A 19 -5.97 -8.13 -17.24
C LEU A 19 -6.58 -9.43 -16.73
N LEU A 20 -7.26 -10.20 -17.59
CA LEU A 20 -7.82 -11.51 -17.23
C LEU A 20 -6.72 -12.52 -16.87
N ALA A 21 -5.64 -12.59 -17.64
CA ALA A 21 -4.47 -13.43 -17.34
C ALA A 21 -3.85 -13.04 -15.99
N ARG A 22 -3.70 -11.73 -15.74
CA ARG A 22 -3.21 -11.18 -14.46
C ARG A 22 -4.10 -11.58 -13.28
N MET A 23 -5.42 -11.57 -13.45
CA MET A 23 -6.38 -12.03 -12.44
C MET A 23 -6.31 -13.53 -12.17
N ARG A 24 -5.92 -14.33 -13.18
CA ARG A 24 -5.71 -15.79 -13.05
C ARG A 24 -4.33 -16.15 -12.47
N GLY A 25 -3.45 -15.17 -12.26
CA GLY A 25 -2.08 -15.39 -11.80
C GLY A 25 -1.12 -15.81 -12.92
N GLU A 26 -1.53 -15.72 -14.18
CA GLU A 26 -0.73 -16.06 -15.37
C GLU A 26 0.17 -14.87 -15.73
N HIS A 27 1.20 -14.62 -14.92
CA HIS A 27 2.00 -13.39 -15.01
C HIS A 27 2.79 -13.24 -16.32
N GLU A 28 3.44 -14.30 -16.80
CA GLU A 28 4.20 -14.26 -18.06
C GLU A 28 3.29 -14.00 -19.27
N GLU A 29 2.09 -14.58 -19.26
CA GLU A 29 1.08 -14.38 -20.29
C GLU A 29 0.58 -12.93 -20.28
N ALA A 30 0.29 -12.39 -19.09
CA ALA A 30 -0.14 -11.00 -18.93
C ALA A 30 0.94 -10.03 -19.43
N GLU A 31 2.21 -10.23 -19.08
CA GLU A 31 3.32 -9.38 -19.54
C GLU A 31 3.45 -9.40 -21.07
N ARG A 32 3.33 -10.59 -21.69
CA ARG A 32 3.36 -10.70 -23.15
C ARG A 32 2.21 -9.94 -23.80
N LEU A 33 0.98 -10.11 -23.30
CA LEU A 33 -0.22 -9.45 -23.83
C LEU A 33 -0.17 -7.92 -23.66
N PHE A 34 0.33 -7.42 -22.54
CA PHE A 34 0.55 -5.98 -22.36
C PHE A 34 1.57 -5.44 -23.36
N THR A 35 2.65 -6.19 -23.61
CA THR A 35 3.68 -5.80 -24.59
C THR A 35 3.11 -5.75 -26.02
N GLU A 36 2.32 -6.75 -26.41
CA GLU A 36 1.63 -6.78 -27.71
C GLU A 36 0.64 -5.61 -27.85
N SER A 37 -0.14 -5.33 -26.81
CA SER A 37 -1.08 -4.20 -26.78
C SER A 37 -0.36 -2.86 -26.92
N LEU A 38 0.75 -2.66 -26.19
CA LEU A 38 1.56 -1.45 -26.31
C LEU A 38 2.11 -1.25 -27.72
N GLN A 39 2.55 -2.32 -28.39
CA GLN A 39 3.03 -2.24 -29.78
C GLN A 39 1.93 -1.77 -30.73
N LEU A 40 0.70 -2.28 -30.57
CA LEU A 40 -0.44 -1.87 -31.38
C LEU A 40 -0.79 -0.39 -31.18
N GLU A 41 -0.73 0.14 -29.96
CA GLU A 41 -0.91 1.58 -29.72
C GLU A 41 0.21 2.42 -30.35
N MET A 42 1.45 1.97 -30.26
CA MET A 42 2.58 2.66 -30.89
C MET A 42 2.40 2.73 -32.41
N GLU A 43 1.97 1.63 -33.04
CA GLU A 43 1.61 1.62 -34.47
C GLU A 43 0.43 2.55 -34.77
N ALA A 44 -0.59 2.61 -33.91
CA ALA A 44 -1.72 3.52 -34.07
C ALA A 44 -1.27 5.00 -33.99
N ILE A 45 -0.38 5.33 -33.05
CA ILE A 45 0.23 6.66 -32.93
C ILE A 45 1.03 7.01 -34.18
N GLU A 46 1.82 6.08 -34.72
CA GLU A 46 2.59 6.31 -35.96
C GLU A 46 1.68 6.61 -37.16
N VAL A 47 0.52 5.94 -37.25
CA VAL A 47 -0.49 6.23 -38.28
C VAL A 47 -1.10 7.62 -38.08
N VAL A 48 -1.47 7.98 -36.85
CA VAL A 48 -2.06 9.30 -36.55
C VAL A 48 -1.07 10.45 -36.73
N ASP A 49 0.21 10.25 -36.41
CA ASP A 49 1.27 11.23 -36.64
C ASP A 49 1.46 11.59 -38.13
N GLN A 50 1.00 10.73 -39.05
CA GLN A 50 1.02 10.96 -40.51
C GLN A 50 -0.25 11.66 -41.03
N LEU A 51 -1.29 11.75 -40.21
CA LEU A 51 -2.57 12.37 -40.55
C LEU A 51 -2.64 13.80 -39.99
N PRO A 52 -3.58 14.64 -40.47
CA PRO A 52 -3.85 15.92 -39.83
C PRO A 52 -4.20 15.72 -38.35
N TYR A 53 -3.60 16.56 -37.50
CA TYR A 53 -3.85 16.54 -36.06
C TYR A 53 -5.33 16.76 -35.74
N VAL A 54 -5.92 15.83 -34.99
CA VAL A 54 -7.32 15.86 -34.56
C VAL A 54 -7.43 15.37 -33.11
N GLU A 55 -7.99 16.23 -32.25
CA GLU A 55 -8.42 15.87 -30.89
C GLU A 55 -9.88 15.41 -30.89
N PRO A 56 -10.30 14.53 -29.95
CA PRO A 56 -9.54 13.99 -28.82
C PRO A 56 -8.64 12.78 -29.18
N ASN A 57 -8.70 12.30 -30.43
CA ASN A 57 -8.12 11.02 -30.83
C ASN A 57 -6.62 10.94 -30.55
N TYR A 58 -5.89 12.01 -30.87
CA TYR A 58 -4.45 12.07 -30.63
C TYR A 58 -4.10 11.83 -29.15
N SER A 59 -4.73 12.58 -28.24
CA SER A 59 -4.43 12.51 -26.82
C SER A 59 -4.98 11.25 -26.15
N ILE A 60 -6.09 10.69 -26.64
CA ILE A 60 -6.60 9.39 -26.17
C ILE A 60 -5.61 8.27 -26.47
N LEU A 61 -5.07 8.20 -27.70
CA LEU A 61 -4.10 7.17 -28.06
C LEU A 61 -2.81 7.28 -27.23
N HIS A 62 -2.32 8.49 -27.00
CA HIS A 62 -1.14 8.70 -26.16
C HIS A 62 -1.40 8.36 -24.68
N CYS A 63 -2.61 8.66 -24.18
CA CYS A 63 -3.03 8.27 -22.82
C CYS A 63 -3.10 6.75 -22.67
N SER A 64 -3.71 6.06 -23.65
CA SER A 64 -3.76 4.59 -23.73
C SER A 64 -2.35 3.99 -23.75
N ALA A 65 -1.51 4.43 -24.68
CA ALA A 65 -0.13 3.96 -24.84
C ALA A 65 0.71 4.19 -23.57
N ALA A 66 0.58 5.35 -22.91
CA ALA A 66 1.30 5.65 -21.69
C ALA A 66 0.89 4.73 -20.52
N THR A 67 -0.40 4.39 -20.43
CA THR A 67 -0.93 3.45 -19.44
C THR A 67 -0.34 2.06 -19.66
N LEU A 68 -0.34 1.58 -20.91
CA LEU A 68 0.25 0.29 -21.26
C LEU A 68 1.76 0.24 -21.05
N ALA A 69 2.47 1.34 -21.34
CA ALA A 69 3.89 1.47 -21.04
C ALA A 69 4.16 1.35 -19.53
N LEU A 70 3.29 1.90 -18.68
CA LEU A 70 3.37 1.69 -17.23
C LEU A 70 3.08 0.23 -16.83
N ASP A 71 2.11 -0.45 -17.44
CA ASP A 71 1.86 -1.89 -17.19
C ASP A 71 3.04 -2.76 -17.66
N CYS A 72 3.75 -2.35 -18.73
CA CYS A 72 5.00 -2.98 -19.20
C CYS A 72 6.25 -2.57 -18.41
N ASN A 73 6.09 -1.75 -17.36
CA ASN A 73 7.18 -1.22 -16.55
C ASN A 73 8.20 -0.33 -17.29
N ASP A 74 7.81 0.31 -18.41
CA ASP A 74 8.60 1.29 -19.14
C ASP A 74 8.15 2.72 -18.80
N SER A 75 8.55 3.20 -17.61
CA SER A 75 8.23 4.55 -17.15
C SER A 75 8.82 5.66 -18.05
N ARG A 76 9.90 5.38 -18.79
CA ARG A 76 10.55 6.37 -19.65
C ARG A 76 9.76 6.59 -20.94
N LEU A 77 9.26 5.51 -21.54
CA LEU A 77 8.34 5.60 -22.68
C LEU A 77 7.04 6.29 -22.26
N ALA A 78 6.48 5.94 -21.10
CA ALA A 78 5.30 6.61 -20.56
C ALA A 78 5.53 8.12 -20.37
N GLU A 79 6.66 8.55 -19.78
CA GLU A 79 7.03 9.96 -19.62
C GLU A 79 7.05 10.71 -20.97
N MET A 80 7.62 10.07 -22.00
CA MET A 80 7.74 10.64 -23.33
C MET A 80 6.37 10.80 -24.01
N LEU A 81 5.52 9.77 -23.96
CA LEU A 81 4.18 9.77 -24.55
C LEU A 81 3.27 10.83 -23.91
N ILE A 82 3.28 10.90 -22.58
CA ILE A 82 2.50 11.90 -21.83
C ILE A 82 2.96 13.32 -22.17
N SER A 83 4.28 13.55 -22.18
CA SER A 83 4.84 14.86 -22.50
C SER A 83 4.48 15.30 -23.92
N LYS A 84 4.49 14.36 -24.87
CA LYS A 84 4.09 14.61 -26.27
C LYS A 84 2.63 15.03 -26.36
N ALA A 85 1.72 14.30 -25.70
CA ALA A 85 0.29 14.65 -25.69
C ALA A 85 0.02 16.01 -25.01
N LEU A 86 0.58 16.25 -23.83
CA LEU A 86 0.39 17.51 -23.10
C LEU A 86 0.90 18.74 -23.86
N ALA A 87 1.91 18.58 -24.71
CA ALA A 87 2.45 19.67 -25.53
C ALA A 87 1.47 20.15 -26.61
N HIS A 88 0.41 19.38 -26.92
CA HIS A 88 -0.56 19.67 -27.97
C HIS A 88 -1.88 20.28 -27.46
N ASP A 89 -1.94 20.70 -26.19
CA ASP A 89 -3.12 21.31 -25.55
C ASP A 89 -4.38 20.40 -25.62
N PRO A 90 -4.32 19.21 -24.98
CA PRO A 90 -5.44 18.27 -24.98
C PRO A 90 -6.69 18.86 -24.32
N PRO A 91 -7.88 18.32 -24.63
CA PRO A 91 -9.11 18.65 -23.91
C PRO A 91 -8.92 18.54 -22.39
N PRO A 92 -9.52 19.44 -21.57
CA PRO A 92 -9.20 19.54 -20.14
C PRO A 92 -9.29 18.23 -19.37
N GLN A 93 -10.29 17.39 -19.63
CA GLN A 93 -10.46 16.11 -18.96
C GLN A 93 -9.29 15.15 -19.25
N ILE A 94 -8.83 15.09 -20.51
CA ILE A 94 -7.70 14.24 -20.91
C ILE A 94 -6.39 14.82 -20.39
N ALA A 95 -6.27 16.15 -20.36
CA ALA A 95 -5.13 16.82 -19.76
C ALA A 95 -4.95 16.45 -18.28
N ASP A 96 -6.04 16.35 -17.53
CA ASP A 96 -6.03 15.95 -16.11
C ASP A 96 -5.65 14.46 -15.96
N GLU A 97 -6.20 13.57 -16.79
CA GLU A 97 -5.80 12.15 -16.82
C GLU A 97 -4.31 11.98 -17.12
N LEU A 98 -3.79 12.70 -18.11
CA LEU A 98 -2.36 12.70 -18.47
C LEU A 98 -1.49 13.22 -17.33
N ARG A 99 -1.94 14.23 -16.59
CA ARG A 99 -1.22 14.74 -15.40
C ARG A 99 -1.21 13.72 -14.27
N ASP A 100 -2.33 13.05 -14.01
CA ASP A 100 -2.40 11.96 -13.04
C ASP A 100 -1.48 10.78 -13.42
N LEU A 101 -1.40 10.43 -14.71
CA LEU A 101 -0.43 9.46 -15.22
C LEU A 101 1.03 9.96 -15.06
N PHE A 102 1.27 11.24 -15.31
CA PHE A 102 2.60 11.84 -15.13
C PHE A 102 3.04 11.79 -13.67
N GLU A 103 2.14 12.04 -12.72
CA GLU A 103 2.40 11.87 -11.29
C GLU A 103 2.83 10.43 -10.96
N GLN A 104 2.17 9.42 -11.54
CA GLN A 104 2.55 8.01 -11.37
C GLN A 104 3.94 7.72 -11.97
N VAL A 105 4.25 8.24 -13.16
CA VAL A 105 5.56 8.11 -13.78
C VAL A 105 6.65 8.75 -12.92
N GLN A 106 6.44 9.98 -12.45
CA GLN A 106 7.41 10.63 -11.56
C GLN A 106 7.59 9.87 -10.26
N PHE A 107 6.51 9.31 -9.71
CA PHE A 107 6.57 8.47 -8.53
C PHE A 107 7.43 7.22 -8.73
N ARG A 108 7.21 6.46 -9.81
CA ARG A 108 8.06 5.31 -10.19
C ARG A 108 9.53 5.73 -10.26
N ARG A 109 9.78 6.91 -10.83
CA ARG A 109 11.11 7.51 -10.95
C ARG A 109 11.71 7.93 -9.60
N HIS A 110 10.91 8.11 -8.56
CA HIS A 110 11.35 8.35 -7.17
C HIS A 110 11.58 7.05 -6.39
N LEU A 111 10.95 5.95 -6.80
CA LEU A 111 11.26 4.60 -6.31
C LEU A 111 12.58 4.08 -6.83
N GLN A 112 12.97 4.51 -8.04
CA GLN A 112 14.31 4.24 -8.57
C GLN A 112 15.37 4.79 -7.63
N LEU A 113 16.42 4.00 -7.43
CA LEU A 113 17.44 4.31 -6.43
C LEU A 113 18.39 5.44 -6.88
N ARG A 114 18.35 5.90 -8.14
CA ARG A 114 19.08 7.07 -8.66
C ARG A 114 20.52 7.23 -8.11
N GLY A 115 21.34 6.21 -8.32
CA GLY A 115 22.75 6.20 -7.87
C GLY A 115 22.95 5.82 -6.41
N ILE A 116 21.92 5.27 -5.76
CA ILE A 116 21.96 4.77 -4.39
C ILE A 116 22.03 3.24 -4.45
N THR A 117 22.90 2.68 -3.64
CA THR A 117 22.99 1.23 -3.45
C THR A 117 22.26 0.89 -2.17
N LEU A 118 21.19 0.09 -2.28
CA LEU A 118 20.57 -0.58 -1.14
C LEU A 118 21.28 -1.92 -0.92
N ALA A 119 21.53 -2.26 0.35
CA ALA A 119 21.90 -3.63 0.72
C ALA A 119 20.65 -4.54 0.74
N GLU A 120 20.84 -5.85 0.78
CA GLU A 120 19.75 -6.84 0.68
C GLU A 120 18.79 -6.82 1.89
N ASP A 121 19.22 -6.23 3.00
CA ASP A 121 18.48 -6.01 4.24
C ASP A 121 17.88 -4.59 4.34
N GLU A 122 17.97 -3.78 3.28
CA GLU A 122 17.44 -2.43 3.24
C GLU A 122 16.15 -2.33 2.43
N LEU A 123 15.23 -1.53 2.96
CA LEU A 123 13.94 -1.21 2.38
C LEU A 123 13.83 0.31 2.27
N GLN A 124 13.67 0.86 1.09
CA GLN A 124 13.28 2.25 0.93
C GLN A 124 11.77 2.38 1.00
N MET A 125 11.25 3.38 1.72
CA MET A 125 9.86 3.83 1.66
C MET A 125 9.80 5.24 1.11
N SER A 126 8.88 5.51 0.19
CA SER A 126 8.62 6.83 -0.37
C SER A 126 7.13 7.16 -0.37
N LEU A 127 6.83 8.44 -0.20
CA LEU A 127 5.48 8.99 -0.23
C LEU A 127 5.33 9.93 -1.43
N ALA A 128 4.13 9.96 -2.02
CA ALA A 128 3.74 10.99 -2.98
C ALA A 128 2.24 11.30 -2.90
N GLY A 129 1.90 12.55 -3.20
CA GLY A 129 0.55 13.12 -3.13
C GLY A 129 0.63 14.63 -2.87
N GLN A 130 -0.53 15.28 -2.76
CA GLN A 130 -0.60 16.74 -2.60
C GLN A 130 0.04 17.23 -1.30
N GLY A 131 0.00 16.42 -0.25
CA GLY A 131 0.63 16.68 1.05
C GLY A 131 2.13 16.35 1.09
N VAL A 132 2.73 15.97 -0.03
CA VAL A 132 4.16 15.60 -0.15
C VAL A 132 4.85 16.53 -1.14
N GLY A 133 5.78 17.34 -0.63
CA GLY A 133 6.62 18.22 -1.44
C GLY A 133 8.04 17.68 -1.63
N PHE A 134 8.89 18.48 -2.27
CA PHE A 134 10.29 18.16 -2.49
C PHE A 134 11.10 18.13 -1.19
N GLY A 135 11.18 16.96 -0.57
CA GLY A 135 11.87 16.76 0.71
C GLY A 135 11.08 17.19 1.94
N VAL A 136 9.77 17.46 1.79
CA VAL A 136 8.87 17.84 2.88
C VAL A 136 7.59 17.02 2.82
N VAL A 137 7.02 16.70 3.98
CA VAL A 137 5.75 15.97 4.12
C VAL A 137 5.07 16.38 5.41
N HIS A 138 3.74 16.29 5.48
CA HIS A 138 3.04 16.44 6.74
C HIS A 138 3.54 15.39 7.75
N SER A 139 3.93 15.84 8.95
CA SER A 139 4.62 14.98 9.92
C SER A 139 3.80 13.75 10.33
N GLY A 140 2.49 13.90 10.48
CA GLY A 140 1.56 12.80 10.78
C GLY A 140 1.57 11.72 9.70
N GLU A 141 1.49 12.14 8.43
CA GLU A 141 1.47 11.22 7.28
C GLU A 141 2.71 10.34 7.22
N PHE A 142 3.87 10.88 7.59
CA PHE A 142 5.11 10.12 7.60
C PHE A 142 5.30 9.27 8.86
N LEU A 143 5.14 9.87 10.04
CA LEU A 143 5.39 9.18 11.31
C LEU A 143 4.47 7.97 11.51
N GLN A 144 3.19 8.11 11.15
CA GLN A 144 2.23 7.00 11.25
C GLN A 144 2.60 5.83 10.33
N ARG A 145 3.08 6.12 9.11
CA ARG A 145 3.47 5.08 8.14
C ARG A 145 4.77 4.38 8.51
N ILE A 146 5.74 5.12 9.06
CA ILE A 146 6.96 4.52 9.61
C ILE A 146 6.65 3.62 10.79
N ASP A 147 5.83 4.07 11.75
CA ASP A 147 5.44 3.25 12.89
C ASP A 147 4.69 1.98 12.42
N GLY A 148 3.76 2.13 11.47
CA GLY A 148 3.07 1.00 10.85
C GLY A 148 4.02 0.02 10.17
N ALA A 149 4.93 0.50 9.32
CA ALA A 149 5.90 -0.34 8.61
C ALA A 149 6.80 -1.08 9.60
N SER A 150 7.28 -0.39 10.62
CA SER A 150 8.08 -0.97 11.71
C SER A 150 7.33 -2.11 12.41
N LYS A 151 6.06 -1.90 12.76
CA LYS A 151 5.22 -2.91 13.39
C LYS A 151 5.03 -4.12 12.48
N ILE A 152 4.73 -3.94 11.20
CA ILE A 152 4.59 -5.05 10.24
C ILE A 152 5.89 -5.87 10.19
N ILE A 153 7.04 -5.21 10.08
CA ILE A 153 8.36 -5.87 10.05
C ILE A 153 8.54 -6.73 11.30
N TYR A 154 8.35 -6.17 12.51
CA TYR A 154 8.51 -6.95 13.75
C TYR A 154 7.51 -8.10 13.89
N ARG A 155 6.28 -7.94 13.38
CA ARG A 155 5.27 -9.01 13.39
C ARG A 155 5.61 -10.12 12.39
N ILE A 156 6.24 -9.79 11.27
CA ILE A 156 6.83 -10.77 10.35
C ILE A 156 7.93 -11.56 11.07
N VAL A 157 8.82 -10.88 11.80
CA VAL A 157 9.88 -11.56 12.58
C VAL A 157 9.29 -12.51 13.62
N GLU A 158 8.36 -12.04 14.46
CA GLU A 158 7.73 -12.86 15.50
C GLU A 158 7.06 -14.11 14.88
N ARG A 159 6.31 -13.95 13.79
CA ARG A 159 5.64 -15.05 13.10
C ARG A 159 6.61 -16.04 12.46
N ARG A 160 7.67 -15.58 11.79
CA ARG A 160 8.71 -16.43 11.19
C ARG A 160 9.45 -17.26 12.24
N GLN A 161 9.54 -16.74 13.47
CA GLN A 161 10.07 -17.47 14.62
C GLN A 161 9.02 -18.35 15.32
N ASN A 162 7.84 -18.56 14.73
CA ASN A 162 6.71 -19.32 15.28
C ASN A 162 6.27 -18.85 16.67
N LYS A 163 6.39 -17.55 16.96
CA LYS A 163 5.95 -16.99 18.25
C LYS A 163 4.45 -16.71 18.22
N PRO A 164 3.72 -16.99 19.32
CA PRO A 164 2.31 -16.62 19.43
C PRO A 164 2.15 -15.10 19.34
N PHE A 165 1.01 -14.64 18.83
CA PHE A 165 0.75 -13.21 18.71
C PHE A 165 0.81 -12.51 20.07
N ARG A 166 1.64 -11.47 20.17
CA ARG A 166 1.83 -10.71 21.41
C ARG A 166 0.76 -9.63 21.55
N GLU A 167 -0.20 -9.87 22.45
CA GLU A 167 -1.28 -8.94 22.84
C GLU A 167 -0.85 -7.84 23.83
N LYS A 168 0.17 -8.14 24.65
CA LYS A 168 0.65 -7.24 25.72
C LYS A 168 2.16 -7.31 25.87
N GLY A 169 2.74 -6.29 26.50
CA GLY A 169 4.17 -6.24 26.79
C GLY A 169 5.00 -5.65 25.65
N ARG A 170 6.27 -5.37 25.94
CA ARG A 170 7.22 -4.81 24.97
C ARG A 170 7.74 -5.89 24.03
N LEU A 171 8.24 -5.48 22.87
CA LEU A 171 9.00 -6.36 21.99
C LEU A 171 10.15 -7.01 22.78
N ALA A 172 10.37 -8.31 22.57
CA ALA A 172 11.46 -9.01 23.23
C ALA A 172 12.79 -8.33 22.89
N ARG A 173 13.61 -8.07 23.91
CA ARG A 173 14.90 -7.38 23.74
C ARG A 173 15.77 -8.03 22.67
N LEU A 174 15.80 -9.36 22.62
CA LEU A 174 16.50 -10.12 21.59
C LEU A 174 16.05 -9.76 20.15
N ILE A 175 14.74 -9.65 19.90
CA ILE A 175 14.25 -9.26 18.57
C ILE A 175 14.62 -7.81 18.27
N LYS A 176 14.53 -6.94 19.27
CA LYS A 176 14.88 -5.52 19.11
C LYS A 176 16.37 -5.35 18.78
N ASP A 177 17.22 -6.11 19.45
CA ASP A 177 18.67 -6.03 19.31
C ASP A 177 19.12 -6.71 17.99
N ASP A 178 18.47 -7.79 17.54
CA ASP A 178 18.85 -8.53 16.32
C ASP A 178 18.21 -7.98 15.01
N TYR A 179 17.19 -7.11 15.12
CA TYR A 179 16.45 -6.54 13.99
C TYR A 179 16.15 -5.05 14.21
N GLU A 180 17.15 -4.28 14.60
CA GLU A 180 16.98 -2.85 14.85
C GLU A 180 16.70 -2.10 13.55
N LEU A 181 15.66 -1.28 13.56
CA LEU A 181 15.24 -0.51 12.39
C LEU A 181 15.86 0.89 12.43
N PHE A 182 16.72 1.18 11.47
CA PHE A 182 17.32 2.51 11.32
C PHE A 182 16.66 3.27 10.17
N LEU A 183 16.54 4.60 10.33
CA LEU A 183 16.02 5.49 9.31
C LEU A 183 17.13 6.38 8.77
N SER A 184 17.24 6.49 7.44
CA SER A 184 18.09 7.50 6.81
C SER A 184 17.47 8.89 6.88
N VAL A 185 18.27 9.91 6.56
CA VAL A 185 17.76 11.26 6.26
C VAL A 185 16.80 11.23 5.05
N PRO A 186 15.76 12.07 5.02
CA PRO A 186 14.90 12.23 3.86
C PRO A 186 15.68 12.76 2.64
N ARG A 187 15.34 12.25 1.44
CA ARG A 187 16.01 12.66 0.19
C ARG A 187 15.30 13.83 -0.50
N ALA A 188 16.02 14.58 -1.33
CA ALA A 188 15.45 15.65 -2.13
C ALA A 188 14.55 15.10 -3.26
N ALA A 189 13.66 15.95 -3.78
CA ALA A 189 12.73 15.66 -4.87
C ALA A 189 11.54 14.70 -4.55
N SER A 190 11.51 14.04 -3.39
CA SER A 190 10.38 13.25 -2.88
C SER A 190 10.61 12.98 -1.39
N PHE A 191 9.57 12.89 -0.55
CA PHE A 191 9.80 12.44 0.82
C PHE A 191 10.02 10.92 0.86
N ALA A 192 11.29 10.51 0.81
CA ALA A 192 11.71 9.12 0.83
C ALA A 192 12.78 8.89 1.91
N VAL A 193 12.65 7.78 2.64
CA VAL A 193 13.62 7.33 3.65
C VAL A 193 13.97 5.88 3.42
N THR A 194 15.21 5.50 3.76
CA THR A 194 15.64 4.12 3.80
C THR A 194 15.46 3.60 5.22
N LEU A 195 14.68 2.53 5.35
CA LEU A 195 14.60 1.67 6.51
C LEU A 195 15.66 0.58 6.38
N LYS A 196 16.58 0.49 7.33
CA LYS A 196 17.62 -0.54 7.35
C LYS A 196 17.33 -1.50 8.49
N LEU A 197 17.24 -2.80 8.18
CA LEU A 197 17.06 -3.83 9.19
C LEU A 197 18.45 -4.33 9.63
N GLY A 198 19.02 -3.67 10.62
CA GLY A 198 20.38 -3.93 11.07
C GLY A 198 20.45 -4.89 12.25
N HIS A 199 21.61 -5.52 12.40
CA HIS A 199 22.03 -6.24 13.60
C HIS A 199 23.41 -5.71 14.03
N PRO A 200 23.74 -5.72 15.34
CA PRO A 200 25.08 -5.37 15.81
C PRO A 200 26.12 -6.29 15.16
N SER A 201 27.09 -5.70 14.46
CA SER A 201 28.09 -6.38 13.64
C SER A 201 29.02 -7.36 14.39
N ASN A 202 28.94 -7.44 15.72
CA ASN A 202 29.74 -8.32 16.56
C ASN A 202 29.00 -9.57 17.06
N GLN A 203 27.75 -9.81 16.63
CA GLN A 203 26.96 -10.93 17.12
C GLN A 203 26.79 -12.01 16.03
N PRO A 204 27.26 -13.26 16.25
CA PRO A 204 27.06 -14.32 15.27
C PRO A 204 25.57 -14.62 15.09
N LYS A 205 25.14 -14.81 13.83
CA LYS A 205 23.76 -15.22 13.48
C LYS A 205 23.40 -16.49 14.27
N LEU A 206 22.45 -16.39 15.19
CA LEU A 206 21.99 -17.54 15.98
C LEU A 206 21.03 -18.41 15.16
N PRO A 207 21.01 -19.74 15.38
CA PRO A 207 20.05 -20.64 14.72
C PRO A 207 18.60 -20.24 15.02
N GLY A 208 17.75 -20.15 13.98
CA GLY A 208 16.34 -19.79 14.11
C GLY A 208 16.01 -18.30 13.93
N ILE A 209 17.00 -17.47 13.62
CA ILE A 209 16.84 -16.08 13.19
C ILE A 209 16.56 -16.06 11.68
N ALA A 210 15.41 -15.51 11.28
CA ALA A 210 15.07 -15.30 9.88
C ALA A 210 16.02 -14.28 9.24
N ASP A 211 16.41 -14.49 7.98
CA ASP A 211 17.26 -13.53 7.30
C ASP A 211 16.52 -12.19 7.12
N ALA A 212 17.23 -11.07 7.28
CA ALA A 212 16.69 -9.73 7.07
C ALA A 212 16.11 -9.59 5.65
N PHE A 213 16.77 -10.21 4.68
CA PHE A 213 16.26 -10.29 3.31
C PHE A 213 14.88 -10.99 3.24
N GLU A 214 14.70 -12.12 3.92
CA GLU A 214 13.41 -12.83 3.91
C GLU A 214 12.28 -11.99 4.50
N ILE A 215 12.59 -11.20 5.54
CA ILE A 215 11.64 -10.31 6.21
C ILE A 215 11.23 -9.16 5.27
N VAL A 216 12.21 -8.51 4.65
CA VAL A 216 11.97 -7.45 3.66
C VAL A 216 11.19 -7.99 2.46
N ASN A 217 11.58 -9.14 1.93
CA ASN A 217 10.93 -9.77 0.79
C ASN A 217 9.47 -10.16 1.10
N GLU A 218 9.21 -10.64 2.31
CA GLU A 218 7.85 -10.95 2.76
C GLU A 218 7.01 -9.68 2.97
N PHE A 219 7.58 -8.63 3.56
CA PHE A 219 6.93 -7.32 3.67
C PHE A 219 6.50 -6.81 2.28
N MET A 220 7.44 -6.77 1.33
CA MET A 220 7.20 -6.34 -0.05
C MET A 220 6.08 -7.16 -0.70
N THR A 221 6.14 -8.48 -0.56
CA THR A 221 5.14 -9.39 -1.12
C THR A 221 3.76 -9.12 -0.52
N LEU A 222 3.65 -9.01 0.80
CA LEU A 222 2.39 -8.78 1.48
C LEU A 222 1.77 -7.42 1.13
N MET A 223 2.57 -6.34 1.06
CA MET A 223 2.08 -5.02 0.62
C MET A 223 1.59 -5.04 -0.84
N GLY A 224 2.27 -5.80 -1.72
CA GLY A 224 1.83 -6.01 -3.09
C GLY A 224 0.48 -6.72 -3.18
N LEU A 225 0.24 -7.73 -2.34
CA LEU A 225 -1.05 -8.43 -2.27
C LEU A 225 -2.17 -7.52 -1.75
N VAL A 226 -1.89 -6.66 -0.78
CA VAL A 226 -2.86 -5.66 -0.28
C VAL A 226 -3.28 -4.72 -1.40
N ASN A 227 -2.34 -4.22 -2.20
CA ASN A 227 -2.67 -3.33 -3.32
C ASN A 227 -3.58 -4.04 -4.35
N LYS A 228 -3.28 -5.31 -4.66
CA LYS A 228 -4.06 -6.17 -5.56
C LYS A 228 -5.41 -6.65 -4.98
N ALA A 229 -5.68 -6.43 -3.68
CA ALA A 229 -6.81 -6.99 -2.94
C ALA A 229 -6.90 -8.53 -3.00
N ASP A 230 -5.75 -9.21 -3.07
CA ASP A 230 -5.67 -10.67 -3.07
C ASP A 230 -5.61 -11.21 -1.64
N PHE A 231 -6.77 -11.16 -0.95
CA PHE A 231 -6.87 -11.56 0.45
C PHE A 231 -6.77 -13.08 0.66
N SER A 232 -7.07 -13.89 -0.35
CA SER A 232 -6.88 -15.35 -0.30
C SER A 232 -5.40 -15.73 -0.30
N ALA A 233 -4.57 -15.03 -1.09
CA ALA A 233 -3.12 -15.20 -1.02
C ALA A 233 -2.55 -14.71 0.32
N ILE A 234 -3.09 -13.63 0.88
CA ILE A 234 -2.71 -13.17 2.23
C ILE A 234 -3.07 -14.22 3.29
N GLU A 235 -4.27 -14.81 3.22
CA GLU A 235 -4.70 -15.89 4.13
C GLU A 235 -3.81 -17.13 4.03
N SER A 236 -3.41 -17.49 2.82
CA SER A 236 -2.48 -18.61 2.59
C SER A 236 -1.08 -18.33 3.15
N ARG A 237 -0.61 -17.09 3.09
CA ARG A 237 0.72 -16.69 3.60
C ARG A 237 0.75 -16.38 5.09
N ILE A 238 -0.37 -15.95 5.67
CA ILE A 238 -0.53 -15.70 7.11
C ILE A 238 -1.69 -16.56 7.62
N PRO A 239 -1.44 -17.85 7.92
CA PRO A 239 -2.49 -18.78 8.34
C PRO A 239 -3.13 -18.38 9.68
N ASP A 240 -2.33 -17.85 10.60
CA ASP A 240 -2.81 -17.37 11.90
C ASP A 240 -3.75 -16.17 11.73
N PRO A 241 -5.02 -16.28 12.14
CA PRO A 241 -6.03 -15.24 11.96
C PRO A 241 -5.73 -13.96 12.75
N VAL A 242 -5.01 -14.05 13.87
CA VAL A 242 -4.65 -12.91 14.71
C VAL A 242 -3.57 -12.07 14.04
N TYR A 243 -2.49 -12.72 13.56
CA TYR A 243 -1.47 -12.04 12.76
C TYR A 243 -2.06 -11.46 11.47
N ARG A 244 -3.01 -12.16 10.85
CA ARG A 244 -3.65 -11.71 9.60
C ARG A 244 -4.49 -10.45 9.83
N THR A 245 -5.30 -10.44 10.90
CA THR A 245 -6.09 -9.28 11.29
C THR A 245 -5.20 -8.08 11.59
N ASN A 246 -4.14 -8.28 12.39
CA ASN A 246 -3.16 -7.25 12.71
C ASN A 246 -2.47 -6.71 11.44
N PHE A 247 -2.01 -7.59 10.55
CA PHE A 247 -1.37 -7.20 9.30
C PHE A 247 -2.30 -6.35 8.42
N VAL A 248 -3.54 -6.78 8.19
CA VAL A 248 -4.48 -6.03 7.32
C VAL A 248 -4.78 -4.64 7.90
N GLN A 249 -4.96 -4.55 9.22
CA GLN A 249 -5.20 -3.28 9.89
C GLN A 249 -3.98 -2.34 9.83
N LEU A 250 -2.77 -2.86 10.01
CA LEU A 250 -1.55 -2.07 9.85
C LEU A 250 -1.37 -1.65 8.39
N ALA A 251 -1.50 -2.57 7.43
CA ALA A 251 -1.37 -2.28 6.01
C ALA A 251 -2.36 -1.19 5.54
N LYS A 252 -3.58 -1.18 6.12
CA LYS A 252 -4.57 -0.12 5.89
C LYS A 252 -4.09 1.25 6.40
N ARG A 253 -3.34 1.32 7.49
CA ARG A 253 -2.72 2.57 7.99
C ARG A 253 -1.52 3.00 7.15
N LEU A 254 -0.82 2.06 6.52
CA LEU A 254 0.25 2.39 5.57
C LEU A 254 -0.30 2.92 4.24
N ALA A 255 -1.50 2.47 3.85
CA ALA A 255 -2.10 2.80 2.57
C ALA A 255 -2.28 4.32 2.37
N PRO A 256 -2.33 4.79 1.11
CA PRO A 256 -2.68 6.16 0.79
C PRO A 256 -4.07 6.53 1.34
N ASP A 257 -4.27 7.78 1.71
CA ASP A 257 -5.59 8.31 2.03
C ASP A 257 -6.39 8.66 0.76
N GLY A 258 -5.71 8.88 -0.37
CA GLY A 258 -6.29 9.26 -1.65
C GLY A 258 -6.37 10.77 -1.89
N ASP A 259 -5.91 11.58 -0.93
CA ASP A 259 -5.95 13.04 -0.95
C ASP A 259 -4.54 13.62 -0.72
N ASN A 260 -4.10 13.68 0.54
CA ASN A 260 -2.75 14.15 0.92
C ASN A 260 -1.65 13.19 0.43
N VAL A 261 -1.90 11.88 0.53
CA VAL A 261 -1.00 10.83 0.06
C VAL A 261 -1.77 9.98 -0.93
N LYS A 262 -1.41 10.09 -2.22
CA LYS A 262 -1.98 9.28 -3.30
C LYS A 262 -1.27 7.93 -3.45
N VAL A 263 0.03 7.88 -3.17
CA VAL A 263 0.85 6.69 -3.34
C VAL A 263 1.85 6.50 -2.20
N VAL A 264 1.97 5.26 -1.75
CA VAL A 264 3.02 4.80 -0.83
C VAL A 264 3.78 3.70 -1.51
N GLY A 265 5.09 3.84 -1.59
CA GLY A 265 5.91 2.94 -2.38
C GLY A 265 7.10 2.45 -1.59
N PHE A 266 7.51 1.24 -1.94
CA PHE A 266 8.57 0.52 -1.29
C PHE A 266 9.54 0.00 -2.35
N THR A 267 10.84 0.04 -2.07
CA THR A 267 11.87 -0.49 -2.97
C THR A 267 12.90 -1.28 -2.16
N SER A 268 13.28 -2.45 -2.66
CA SER A 268 14.37 -3.28 -2.12
C SER A 268 15.24 -3.80 -3.26
N ILE A 269 16.49 -4.20 -2.97
CA ILE A 269 17.36 -4.88 -3.93
C ILE A 269 17.54 -6.34 -3.50
N HIS A 270 17.58 -7.25 -4.47
CA HIS A 270 18.03 -8.62 -4.28
C HIS A 270 18.86 -9.08 -5.47
N GLU A 271 20.07 -9.60 -5.24
CA GLU A 271 20.98 -10.06 -6.32
C GLU A 271 21.17 -9.02 -7.44
N GLY A 272 21.23 -7.74 -7.07
CA GLY A 272 21.36 -6.62 -8.02
C GLY A 272 20.11 -6.28 -8.83
N ARG A 273 18.98 -6.95 -8.57
CA ARG A 273 17.67 -6.63 -9.16
C ARG A 273 16.85 -5.77 -8.22
N GLU A 274 16.43 -4.61 -8.69
CA GLU A 274 15.48 -3.75 -7.98
C GLU A 274 14.09 -4.39 -8.02
N ARG A 275 13.45 -4.48 -6.84
CA ARG A 275 12.05 -4.81 -6.69
C ARG A 275 11.36 -3.64 -6.02
N PHE A 276 10.25 -3.19 -6.59
CA PHE A 276 9.43 -2.15 -5.99
C PHE A 276 7.96 -2.57 -5.90
N VAL A 277 7.25 -1.95 -4.97
CA VAL A 277 5.82 -2.16 -4.73
C VAL A 277 5.18 -0.80 -4.54
N GLU A 278 4.17 -0.52 -5.34
CA GLU A 278 3.38 0.71 -5.28
C GLU A 278 2.01 0.40 -4.69
N VAL A 279 1.70 1.03 -3.57
CA VAL A 279 0.38 0.95 -2.93
C VAL A 279 -0.37 2.21 -3.30
N THR A 280 -1.30 2.07 -4.25
CA THR A 280 -2.19 3.13 -4.75
C THR A 280 -3.62 2.94 -4.24
N ARG A 281 -3.96 1.74 -3.73
CA ARG A 281 -5.27 1.46 -3.15
C ARG A 281 -5.50 2.30 -1.89
N PRO A 282 -6.53 3.16 -1.85
CA PRO A 282 -6.83 3.98 -0.68
C PRO A 282 -7.20 3.14 0.55
N LYS A 283 -6.88 3.64 1.74
CA LYS A 283 -7.21 3.01 3.03
C LYS A 283 -8.69 2.63 3.15
N THR A 284 -9.59 3.42 2.57
CA THR A 284 -11.04 3.18 2.57
C THR A 284 -11.48 1.96 1.74
N LYS A 285 -10.66 1.52 0.77
CA LYS A 285 -10.93 0.36 -0.11
C LYS A 285 -10.26 -0.93 0.38
N ILE A 286 -9.57 -0.91 1.52
CA ILE A 286 -8.97 -2.09 2.14
C ILE A 286 -9.97 -2.65 3.15
N ILE A 287 -10.53 -3.81 2.81
CA ILE A 287 -11.54 -4.49 3.63
C ILE A 287 -10.81 -5.36 4.64
N THR A 288 -11.17 -5.21 5.93
CA THR A 288 -10.72 -6.12 6.97
C THR A 288 -11.52 -7.42 6.86
N PRO A 289 -10.88 -8.60 6.74
CA PRO A 289 -11.59 -9.86 6.59
C PRO A 289 -12.54 -10.10 7.77
N GLU A 290 -13.80 -10.43 7.46
CA GLU A 290 -14.83 -10.67 8.45
C GLU A 290 -14.63 -12.03 9.15
N PRO A 291 -14.90 -12.13 10.46
CA PRO A 291 -15.17 -13.42 11.08
C PRO A 291 -16.44 -14.01 10.44
N ARG A 292 -16.36 -15.24 9.92
CA ARG A 292 -17.45 -15.94 9.18
C ARG A 292 -18.75 -16.16 9.98
N SER A 293 -18.87 -15.70 11.24
CA SER A 293 -19.88 -16.22 12.18
C SER A 293 -21.00 -15.26 12.63
N VAL A 294 -21.25 -14.11 12.01
CA VAL A 294 -22.32 -13.21 12.51
C VAL A 294 -23.22 -12.69 11.39
N VAL A 295 -24.26 -13.47 11.06
CA VAL A 295 -25.19 -13.21 9.94
C VAL A 295 -26.32 -12.22 10.30
N GLN A 296 -26.44 -11.77 11.55
CA GLN A 296 -27.56 -10.90 11.99
C GLN A 296 -27.18 -9.86 13.06
N ALA A 297 -26.08 -9.14 12.89
CA ALA A 297 -25.76 -8.03 13.80
C ALA A 297 -25.83 -6.68 13.06
N GLU A 298 -26.52 -5.72 13.69
CA GLU A 298 -26.68 -4.35 13.21
C GLU A 298 -25.30 -3.69 13.07
N LEU A 299 -25.03 -3.12 11.90
CA LEU A 299 -23.78 -2.42 11.63
C LEU A 299 -23.90 -1.01 12.21
N VAL A 300 -23.01 -0.67 13.13
CA VAL A 300 -23.05 0.59 13.88
C VAL A 300 -21.76 1.37 13.61
N VAL A 301 -21.94 2.67 13.34
CA VAL A 301 -20.84 3.63 13.28
C VAL A 301 -20.98 4.55 14.49
N VAL A 302 -19.92 4.66 15.29
CA VAL A 302 -19.88 5.54 16.46
C VAL A 302 -18.72 6.50 16.31
N ARG A 303 -19.00 7.79 16.50
CA ARG A 303 -18.01 8.86 16.54
C ARG A 303 -17.87 9.35 17.97
N GLY A 304 -16.65 9.38 18.50
CA GLY A 304 -16.45 9.80 19.88
C GLY A 304 -15.00 9.72 20.34
N VAL A 305 -14.76 10.13 21.58
CA VAL A 305 -13.41 10.11 22.17
C VAL A 305 -13.12 8.71 22.71
N LEU A 306 -11.97 8.15 22.32
CA LEU A 306 -11.51 6.85 22.83
C LEU A 306 -11.03 6.99 24.28
N ARG A 307 -11.76 6.33 25.19
CA ARG A 307 -11.50 6.30 26.63
C ARG A 307 -11.38 4.84 27.11
N PHE A 308 -10.91 4.67 28.34
CA PHE A 308 -10.70 3.42 29.12
C PHE A 308 -9.33 2.67 29.11
N ALA A 309 -8.54 2.84 30.18
CA ALA A 309 -7.29 2.13 30.43
C ALA A 309 -7.33 1.64 31.87
N ASP A 310 -8.15 0.62 32.13
CA ASP A 310 -7.99 -0.19 33.34
C ASP A 310 -7.02 -1.32 33.01
N ALA A 311 -5.80 -1.21 33.51
CA ALA A 311 -4.76 -2.22 33.37
C ALA A 311 -4.86 -3.31 34.46
N THR A 312 -5.82 -3.22 35.37
CA THR A 312 -5.82 -3.98 36.63
C THR A 312 -6.81 -5.14 36.71
N HIS A 313 -7.74 -5.33 35.78
CA HIS A 313 -8.61 -6.52 35.83
C HIS A 313 -8.95 -7.15 34.47
N THR A 314 -9.17 -8.46 34.56
CA THR A 314 -9.76 -9.51 33.70
C THR A 314 -10.46 -9.22 32.37
N ASP A 315 -10.66 -7.98 31.94
CA ASP A 315 -11.33 -7.60 30.67
C ASP A 315 -10.32 -7.23 29.57
N SER A 316 -9.37 -8.11 29.30
CA SER A 316 -8.46 -7.95 28.15
C SER A 316 -9.27 -7.95 26.84
N GLY A 317 -9.36 -6.79 26.19
CA GLY A 317 -10.02 -6.67 24.89
C GLY A 317 -11.23 -5.74 24.85
N HIS A 318 -11.51 -4.93 25.89
CA HIS A 318 -12.60 -3.94 25.83
C HIS A 318 -12.08 -2.50 25.89
N ILE A 319 -12.72 -1.61 25.13
CA ILE A 319 -12.52 -0.15 25.16
C ILE A 319 -13.87 0.56 25.33
N LYS A 320 -13.83 1.84 25.70
CA LYS A 320 -15.03 2.67 25.79
C LYS A 320 -14.93 3.86 24.86
N ILE A 321 -16.01 4.16 24.16
CA ILE A 321 -16.09 5.36 23.34
C ILE A 321 -17.17 6.25 23.91
N VAL A 322 -16.81 7.50 24.20
CA VAL A 322 -17.75 8.52 24.64
C VAL A 322 -18.20 9.26 23.40
N ASP A 323 -19.43 9.00 22.98
CA ASP A 323 -20.05 9.64 21.83
C ASP A 323 -20.14 11.16 22.06
N GLU A 324 -19.69 11.93 21.07
CA GLU A 324 -19.65 13.40 21.19
C GLU A 324 -21.04 14.03 21.19
N GLU A 325 -21.99 13.48 20.43
CA GLU A 325 -23.35 13.99 20.27
C GLU A 325 -24.24 13.55 21.43
N SER A 326 -24.30 12.23 21.67
CA SER A 326 -25.21 11.67 22.65
C SER A 326 -24.68 11.73 24.08
N LYS A 327 -23.37 11.99 24.26
CA LYS A 327 -22.63 11.85 25.53
C LYS A 327 -22.77 10.46 26.16
N THR A 328 -23.27 9.48 25.41
CA THR A 328 -23.41 8.11 25.90
C THR A 328 -22.08 7.36 25.76
N THR A 329 -21.86 6.39 26.64
CA THR A 329 -20.65 5.55 26.61
C THR A 329 -20.99 4.22 25.96
N HIS A 330 -20.31 3.91 24.86
CA HIS A 330 -20.40 2.61 24.20
C HIS A 330 -19.27 1.70 24.67
N GLN A 331 -19.59 0.45 25.03
CA GLN A 331 -18.59 -0.59 25.27
C GLN A 331 -18.26 -1.29 23.95
N VAL A 332 -16.98 -1.41 23.66
CA VAL A 332 -16.50 -1.93 22.39
C VAL A 332 -15.55 -3.08 22.67
N LYS A 333 -15.83 -4.25 22.10
CA LYS A 333 -14.97 -5.43 22.16
C LYS A 333 -14.01 -5.41 20.98
N VAL A 334 -12.72 -5.38 21.27
CA VAL A 334 -11.61 -5.32 20.33
C VAL A 334 -11.19 -6.75 19.97
N PRO A 335 -11.18 -7.13 18.68
CA PRO A 335 -10.62 -8.39 18.24
C PRO A 335 -9.15 -8.57 18.65
N GLU A 336 -8.76 -9.83 18.83
CA GLU A 336 -7.35 -10.19 18.97
C GLU A 336 -6.55 -9.65 17.78
N GLY A 337 -5.32 -9.21 18.04
CA GLY A 337 -4.47 -8.61 17.03
C GLY A 337 -4.58 -7.09 16.91
N MET A 338 -5.66 -6.48 17.41
CA MET A 338 -5.90 -5.03 17.21
C MET A 338 -5.48 -4.16 18.40
N MET A 339 -5.58 -4.68 19.62
CA MET A 339 -5.48 -3.86 20.84
C MET A 339 -4.16 -3.08 20.94
N ASN A 340 -3.02 -3.76 20.82
CA ASN A 340 -1.73 -3.15 21.13
C ASN A 340 -1.21 -2.20 20.04
N ASP A 341 -1.40 -2.56 18.79
CA ASP A 341 -0.73 -1.90 17.67
C ASP A 341 -1.62 -0.89 16.95
N ILE A 342 -2.95 -1.04 17.07
CA ILE A 342 -3.94 -0.22 16.36
C ILE A 342 -4.78 0.63 17.32
N VAL A 343 -5.31 0.05 18.41
CA VAL A 343 -6.24 0.75 19.31
C VAL A 343 -5.53 1.60 20.35
N LYS A 344 -4.54 1.05 21.08
CA LYS A 344 -3.80 1.80 22.11
C LYS A 344 -3.15 3.10 21.62
N PRO A 345 -2.58 3.18 20.40
CA PRO A 345 -2.02 4.44 19.90
C PRO A 345 -3.05 5.56 19.74
N LEU A 346 -4.34 5.23 19.63
CA LEU A 346 -5.44 6.19 19.45
C LEU A 346 -6.07 6.62 20.78
N TRP A 347 -5.36 6.35 21.88
CA TRP A 347 -5.84 6.65 23.22
C TRP A 347 -6.01 8.16 23.42
N ASP A 348 -7.14 8.57 24.00
CA ASP A 348 -7.47 9.98 24.27
C ASP A 348 -7.61 10.84 22.99
N THR A 349 -7.79 10.21 21.83
CA THR A 349 -8.08 10.89 20.56
C THR A 349 -9.54 10.67 20.14
N THR A 350 -10.02 11.55 19.25
CA THR A 350 -11.35 11.38 18.64
C THR A 350 -11.24 10.34 17.53
N VAL A 351 -12.14 9.36 17.56
CA VAL A 351 -12.15 8.24 16.62
C VAL A 351 -13.53 8.01 16.05
N VAL A 352 -13.55 7.50 14.83
CA VAL A 352 -14.73 6.89 14.21
C VAL A 352 -14.52 5.39 14.19
N ILE A 353 -15.37 4.64 14.87
CA ILE A 353 -15.38 3.19 14.80
C ILE A 353 -16.50 2.67 13.92
N LYS A 354 -16.22 1.55 13.25
CA LYS A 354 -17.24 0.72 12.61
C LYS A 354 -17.22 -0.64 13.28
N GLY A 355 -18.40 -1.14 13.59
CA GLY A 355 -18.54 -2.43 14.24
C GLY A 355 -19.93 -3.01 14.14
N ARG A 356 -20.12 -4.19 14.71
CA ARG A 356 -21.41 -4.86 14.80
C ARG A 356 -21.92 -4.86 16.23
N ARG A 357 -23.18 -4.50 16.43
CA ARG A 357 -23.79 -4.51 17.77
C ARG A 357 -24.17 -5.93 18.16
N GLU A 358 -23.57 -6.42 19.23
CA GLU A 358 -23.86 -7.71 19.87
C GLU A 358 -24.29 -7.45 21.33
N GLY A 359 -25.61 -7.37 21.55
CA GLY A 359 -26.16 -7.02 22.86
C GLY A 359 -25.71 -5.63 23.32
N ASN A 360 -24.96 -5.58 24.43
CA ASN A 360 -24.46 -4.33 25.03
C ASN A 360 -23.09 -3.89 24.49
N TYR A 361 -22.47 -4.70 23.62
CA TYR A 361 -21.14 -4.43 23.09
C TYR A 361 -21.17 -4.16 21.59
N ILE A 362 -20.21 -3.38 21.12
CA ILE A 362 -19.90 -3.25 19.70
C ILE A 362 -18.65 -4.08 19.43
N LEU A 363 -18.76 -5.10 18.59
CA LEU A 363 -17.59 -5.82 18.09
C LEU A 363 -16.88 -4.94 17.06
N LEU A 364 -15.66 -4.51 17.38
CA LEU A 364 -14.88 -3.60 16.55
C LEU A 364 -14.48 -4.29 15.23
N GLN A 365 -14.73 -3.63 14.11
CA GLN A 365 -14.24 -4.05 12.79
C GLN A 365 -13.20 -3.08 12.25
N ASP A 366 -13.37 -1.79 12.54
CA ASP A 366 -12.53 -0.72 12.02
C ASP A 366 -12.47 0.44 13.01
N ILE A 367 -11.33 1.11 13.09
CA ILE A 367 -11.12 2.31 13.90
C ILE A 367 -10.23 3.27 13.15
N ILE A 368 -10.68 4.52 13.02
CA ILE A 368 -9.97 5.58 12.32
C ILE A 368 -9.89 6.78 13.25
N GLU A 369 -8.70 7.37 13.36
CA GLU A 369 -8.51 8.65 14.03
C GLU A 369 -9.11 9.77 13.18
N GLU A 370 -9.90 10.63 13.81
CA GLU A 370 -10.44 11.82 13.17
C GLU A 370 -9.40 12.95 13.27
N GLU A 371 -9.05 13.54 12.13
CA GLU A 371 -8.09 14.64 12.00
C GLU A 371 -8.66 16.01 12.40
#